data_AF-A0A812RXV2-F1
#
_entry.id   AF-A0A812RXV2-F1
#
_cell.length_a   1.000
_cell.length_b   1.000
_cell.length_c   1.000
_cell.angle_alpha   90.00
_cell.angle_beta   90.00
_cell.angle_gamma   90.00
#
_symmetry.space_group_name_H-M   'P 1'
#
loop_
_entity.id
_entity.type
_entity.pdbx_description
1 polymer ?
#
loop_
_entity_poly.entity_id
_entity_poly.type
_entity_poly.pdbx_seq_one_letter_code
_entity_poly.pdbx_strand_id
1 'polypeptide(L)'
;MLRRVPLKLTAEGFLEILNQFYPCGYDFVYVPRDKVKARNVALAFVNFTDHRTAEAAYAYFQGHAQPMDPRLGSHIRVSQADVQGVDLNLAYFIARNGMADLDNPHAPRVFQKGRRISLLEAAKMHVTMQLLEKATEYMRAVEADRRRVPSASAYAVPEMQTVYSEKRDDSSGSSSRCGRASNGAETDLSDWSSSMQMAGDQRSLFGRPHQPPDRVNAEGSGSQVLCKERPDGSIVFFL
;
A
#
# COMPACT_ATOMS: atom_id res chain seq x y z
N MET A 1 -1.03 -5.73 4.03
CA MET A 1 -1.00 -4.38 4.63
C MET A 1 -0.97 -4.49 6.15
N LEU A 2 -0.12 -3.70 6.79
CA LEU A 2 -0.05 -3.54 8.23
C LEU A 2 -0.57 -2.15 8.60
N ARG A 3 -1.45 -2.09 9.60
CA ARG A 3 -2.00 -0.86 10.19
C ARG A 3 -1.57 -0.75 11.65
N ARG A 4 -1.60 0.48 12.18
CA ARG A 4 -1.15 0.81 13.54
C ARG A 4 0.33 0.48 13.77
N VAL A 5 1.12 0.60 12.71
CA VAL A 5 2.57 0.46 12.78
C VAL A 5 3.14 1.59 13.66
N PRO A 6 4.11 1.32 14.56
CA PRO A 6 4.69 2.36 15.40
C PRO A 6 5.26 3.51 14.58
N LEU A 7 4.96 4.75 14.97
CA LEU A 7 5.28 5.96 14.19
C LEU A 7 6.78 6.19 13.92
N LYS A 8 7.63 5.58 14.76
CA LYS A 8 9.10 5.64 14.65
C LYS A 8 9.67 4.55 13.75
N LEU A 9 8.87 3.56 13.31
CA LEU A 9 9.34 2.50 12.45
C LEU A 9 9.69 3.07 11.06
N THR A 10 10.94 2.86 10.63
CA THR A 10 11.44 3.26 9.32
C THR A 10 11.28 2.12 8.31
N ALA A 11 11.43 2.41 7.01
CA ALA A 11 11.45 1.38 5.98
C ALA A 11 12.60 0.40 6.19
N GLU A 12 13.78 0.90 6.57
CA GLU A 12 14.97 0.11 6.88
C GLU A 12 14.74 -0.78 8.11
N GLY A 13 14.21 -0.22 9.20
CA GLY A 13 13.88 -1.00 10.39
C GLY A 13 12.82 -2.06 10.11
N PHE A 14 11.84 -1.78 9.25
CA PHE A 14 10.86 -2.78 8.84
C PHE A 14 11.48 -3.89 7.96
N LEU A 15 12.42 -3.54 7.08
CA LEU A 15 13.18 -4.53 6.30
C LEU A 15 14.05 -5.43 7.18
N GLU A 16 14.68 -4.89 8.22
CA GLU A 16 15.44 -5.71 9.18
C GLU A 16 14.56 -6.76 9.86
N ILE A 17 13.36 -6.36 10.29
CA ILE A 17 12.36 -7.27 10.89
C ILE A 17 11.96 -8.36 9.88
N LEU A 18 11.64 -7.96 8.64
CA LEU A 18 11.27 -8.90 7.60
C LEU A 18 12.40 -9.87 7.27
N ASN A 19 13.65 -9.41 7.20
CA ASN A 19 14.82 -10.24 6.91
C ASN A 19 15.16 -11.24 8.03
N GLN A 20 14.85 -10.91 9.29
CA GLN A 20 14.99 -11.86 10.40
C GLN A 20 13.98 -13.00 10.32
N PHE A 21 12.80 -12.71 9.77
CA PHE A 21 11.68 -13.64 9.74
C PHE A 21 11.60 -14.46 8.43
N TYR A 22 11.67 -13.80 7.27
CA TYR A 22 11.69 -14.41 5.95
C TYR A 22 12.59 -13.60 4.98
N PRO A 23 13.91 -13.87 4.97
CA PRO A 23 14.81 -13.22 4.04
C PRO A 23 14.41 -13.56 2.59
N CYS A 24 14.40 -12.56 1.72
CA CYS A 24 14.08 -12.68 0.29
C CYS A 24 12.65 -13.16 -0.04
N GLY A 25 11.73 -13.27 0.93
CA GLY A 25 10.35 -13.72 0.71
C GLY A 25 9.38 -12.64 0.20
N TYR A 26 9.90 -11.49 -0.23
CA TYR A 26 9.10 -10.32 -0.62
C TYR A 26 9.80 -9.55 -1.75
N ASP A 27 9.01 -8.88 -2.57
CA ASP A 27 9.47 -8.13 -3.74
C ASP A 27 9.13 -6.63 -3.67
N PHE A 28 8.26 -6.21 -2.75
CA PHE A 28 7.88 -4.81 -2.54
C PHE A 28 7.68 -4.52 -1.06
N VAL A 29 8.30 -3.45 -0.55
CA VAL A 29 8.12 -2.96 0.83
C VAL A 29 7.97 -1.45 0.81
N TYR A 30 6.93 -0.93 1.46
CA TYR A 30 6.67 0.50 1.52
C TYR A 30 6.13 0.93 2.87
N VAL A 31 6.78 1.92 3.48
CA VAL A 31 6.37 2.56 4.73
C VAL A 31 6.13 4.04 4.43
N PRO A 32 4.88 4.45 4.11
CA PRO A 32 4.60 5.82 3.72
C PRO A 32 4.91 6.79 4.87
N ARG A 33 5.59 7.89 4.54
CA ARG A 33 5.99 8.94 5.49
C ARG A 33 5.23 10.24 5.21
N ASP A 34 4.75 10.86 6.29
CA ASP A 34 4.23 12.23 6.25
C ASP A 34 5.40 13.20 6.07
N LYS A 35 5.42 13.92 4.94
CA LYS A 35 6.50 14.86 4.57
C LYS A 35 6.61 16.01 5.58
N VAL A 36 5.51 16.40 6.25
CA VAL A 36 5.47 17.50 7.22
C VAL A 36 5.88 17.03 8.61
N LYS A 37 5.33 15.90 9.06
CA LYS A 37 5.55 15.40 10.44
C LYS A 37 6.81 14.55 10.59
N ALA A 38 7.53 14.29 9.50
CA ALA A 38 8.74 13.46 9.45
C ALA A 38 8.56 12.10 10.17
N ARG A 39 7.40 11.47 10.06
CA ARG A 39 7.09 10.16 10.66
C ARG A 39 6.18 9.35 9.75
N ASN A 40 6.13 8.04 9.94
CA ASN A 40 5.22 7.22 9.14
C ASN A 40 3.75 7.51 9.49
N VAL A 41 2.84 7.14 8.59
CA VAL A 41 1.39 7.35 8.77
C VAL A 41 0.70 6.16 9.45
N ALA A 42 1.44 5.41 10.29
CA ALA A 42 1.01 4.18 10.95
C ALA A 42 0.56 3.06 9.98
N LEU A 43 1.15 3.03 8.78
CA LEU A 43 0.89 2.05 7.74
C LEU A 43 2.21 1.46 7.21
N ALA A 44 2.16 0.20 6.81
CA ALA A 44 3.18 -0.43 5.98
C ALA A 44 2.54 -1.39 4.97
N PHE A 45 3.17 -1.52 3.82
CA PHE A 45 2.79 -2.43 2.75
C PHE A 45 3.97 -3.35 2.46
N VAL A 46 3.65 -4.62 2.28
CA VAL A 46 4.59 -5.66 1.86
C VAL A 46 3.88 -6.54 0.86
N ASN A 47 4.53 -6.83 -0.26
CA ASN A 47 4.12 -7.84 -1.21
C ASN A 47 5.07 -9.03 -1.06
N PHE A 48 4.51 -10.20 -0.71
CA PHE A 48 5.26 -11.44 -0.57
C PHE A 48 5.30 -12.17 -1.90
N THR A 49 6.41 -12.86 -2.19
CA THR A 49 6.61 -13.57 -3.48
C THR A 49 5.81 -14.86 -3.58
N ASP A 50 5.40 -15.43 -2.44
CA ASP A 50 4.63 -16.65 -2.39
C ASP A 50 3.59 -16.63 -1.26
N HIS A 51 2.55 -17.45 -1.45
CA HIS A 51 1.41 -17.52 -0.54
C HIS A 51 1.79 -18.00 0.86
N ARG A 52 2.64 -19.02 0.95
CA ARG A 52 3.01 -19.66 2.22
C ARG A 52 3.75 -18.67 3.12
N THR A 53 4.66 -17.89 2.53
CA THR A 53 5.35 -16.79 3.23
C THR A 53 4.38 -15.72 3.69
N ALA A 54 3.40 -15.34 2.86
CA ALA A 54 2.39 -14.35 3.22
C ALA A 54 1.51 -14.79 4.41
N GLU A 55 1.09 -16.07 4.42
CA GLU A 55 0.30 -16.65 5.50
C GLU A 55 1.08 -16.72 6.81
N ALA A 56 2.33 -17.18 6.75
CA ALA A 56 3.20 -17.20 7.92
C ALA A 56 3.48 -15.79 8.46
N ALA A 57 3.68 -14.80 7.59
CA ALA A 57 3.80 -13.40 7.97
C ALA A 57 2.51 -12.86 8.59
N TYR A 58 1.35 -13.21 8.05
CA TYR A 58 0.07 -12.84 8.64
C TYR A 58 -0.05 -13.37 10.08
N ALA A 59 0.25 -14.65 10.31
CA ALA A 59 0.22 -15.25 11.64
C ALA A 59 1.22 -14.57 12.60
N TYR A 60 2.43 -14.28 12.13
CA TYR A 60 3.45 -13.58 12.91
C TYR A 60 3.02 -12.18 13.34
N PHE A 61 2.59 -11.34 12.40
CA PHE A 61 2.22 -9.95 12.68
C PHE A 61 0.88 -9.79 13.41
N GLN A 62 0.03 -10.82 13.42
CA GLN A 62 -1.16 -10.87 14.28
C GLN A 62 -0.83 -11.28 15.72
N GLY A 63 0.42 -11.62 16.02
CA GLY A 63 0.86 -12.06 17.35
C GLY A 63 0.52 -13.51 17.67
N HIS A 64 0.17 -14.32 16.66
CA HIS A 64 -0.04 -15.76 16.82
C HIS A 64 1.29 -16.54 16.88
N ALA A 65 2.40 -15.93 16.47
CA ALA A 65 3.75 -16.48 16.66
C ALA A 65 4.54 -15.59 17.63
N GLN A 66 5.11 -16.18 18.69
CA GLN A 66 5.85 -15.49 19.75
C GLN A 66 7.30 -15.97 19.80
N PRO A 67 8.27 -15.11 20.15
CA PRO A 67 8.12 -13.67 20.45
C PRO A 67 8.18 -12.77 19.19
N MET A 68 7.34 -11.74 19.14
CA MET A 68 7.34 -10.72 18.08
C MET A 68 8.45 -9.68 18.32
N ASP A 69 8.98 -9.07 17.25
CA ASP A 69 10.00 -8.02 17.36
C ASP A 69 9.46 -6.83 18.20
N PRO A 70 10.19 -6.37 19.23
CA PRO A 70 9.73 -5.34 20.15
C PRO A 70 9.45 -3.99 19.47
N ARG A 71 10.01 -3.75 18.28
CA ARG A 71 9.79 -2.52 17.49
C ARG A 71 8.42 -2.44 16.84
N LEU A 72 7.66 -3.54 16.78
CA LEU A 72 6.33 -3.61 16.17
C LEU A 72 5.21 -3.25 17.15
N GLY A 73 5.32 -3.66 18.41
CA GLY A 73 4.28 -3.50 19.43
C GLY A 73 3.03 -4.35 19.17
N SER A 74 2.23 -4.60 20.22
CA SER A 74 1.09 -5.54 20.20
C SER A 74 -0.18 -5.02 19.50
N HIS A 75 -0.16 -3.80 18.99
CA HIS A 75 -1.35 -3.13 18.44
C HIS A 75 -1.44 -3.15 16.91
N ILE A 76 -0.46 -3.74 16.24
CA ILE A 76 -0.49 -3.90 14.79
C ILE A 76 -1.74 -4.69 14.38
N ARG A 77 -2.28 -4.33 13.22
CA ARG A 77 -3.37 -5.06 12.56
C ARG A 77 -2.97 -5.39 11.14
N VAL A 78 -3.17 -6.64 10.76
CA VAL A 78 -2.81 -7.12 9.42
C VAL A 78 -4.10 -7.35 8.62
N SER A 79 -4.10 -6.93 7.36
CA SER A 79 -5.11 -7.33 6.40
C SER A 79 -4.51 -7.43 5.02
N GLN A 80 -5.25 -8.02 4.08
CA GLN A 80 -4.98 -7.86 2.66
C GLN A 80 -5.05 -6.37 2.27
N ALA A 81 -4.29 -6.00 1.25
CA ALA A 81 -4.34 -4.66 0.67
C ALA A 81 -5.25 -4.65 -0.56
N ASP A 82 -5.87 -3.52 -0.86
CA ASP A 82 -6.75 -3.39 -2.03
C ASP A 82 -5.97 -3.53 -3.35
N VAL A 83 -4.69 -3.15 -3.33
CA VAL A 83 -3.74 -3.30 -4.42
C VAL A 83 -2.83 -4.50 -4.15
N GLN A 84 -2.77 -5.44 -5.09
CA GLN A 84 -2.01 -6.70 -4.97
C GLN A 84 -1.01 -6.82 -6.12
N GLY A 85 0.19 -7.35 -5.84
CA GLY A 85 1.26 -7.53 -6.82
C GLY A 85 2.19 -6.33 -6.97
N VAL A 86 3.45 -6.57 -7.32
CA VAL A 86 4.48 -5.53 -7.45
C VAL A 86 4.15 -4.52 -8.56
N ASP A 87 3.66 -4.99 -9.71
CA ASP A 87 3.30 -4.16 -10.87
C ASP A 87 2.27 -3.09 -10.52
N LEU A 88 1.15 -3.50 -9.92
CA LEU A 88 0.08 -2.60 -9.54
C LEU A 88 0.50 -1.69 -8.37
N ASN A 89 1.24 -2.21 -7.39
CA ASN A 89 1.72 -1.37 -6.29
C ASN A 89 2.66 -0.26 -6.79
N LEU A 90 3.52 -0.54 -7.77
CA LEU A 90 4.38 0.46 -8.40
C LEU A 90 3.59 1.47 -9.22
N ALA A 91 2.66 1.00 -10.06
CA ALA A 91 1.80 1.88 -10.84
C ALA A 91 1.02 2.85 -9.94
N TYR A 92 0.50 2.37 -8.81
CA TYR A 92 -0.15 3.20 -7.80
C TYR A 92 0.77 4.22 -7.16
N PHE A 93 1.97 3.80 -6.79
CA PHE A 93 2.93 4.72 -6.18
C PHE A 93 3.25 5.87 -7.14
N ILE A 94 3.50 5.55 -8.41
CA ILE A 94 3.78 6.53 -9.47
C ILE A 94 2.57 7.42 -9.72
N ALA A 95 1.39 6.86 -9.90
CA ALA A 95 0.18 7.64 -10.13
C ALA A 95 -0.07 8.64 -8.98
N ARG A 96 0.16 8.21 -7.73
CA ARG A 96 -0.09 9.02 -6.52
C ARG A 96 0.93 10.11 -6.28
N ASN A 97 2.21 9.82 -6.47
CA ASN A 97 3.30 10.69 -6.04
C ASN A 97 4.00 11.39 -7.22
N GLY A 98 3.76 10.92 -8.44
CA GLY A 98 4.47 11.35 -9.63
C GLY A 98 5.83 10.68 -9.80
N MET A 99 6.39 10.81 -11.00
CA MET A 99 7.69 10.23 -11.36
C MET A 99 8.86 10.87 -10.62
N ALA A 100 8.75 12.15 -10.25
CA ALA A 100 9.79 12.86 -9.51
C ALA A 100 10.04 12.28 -8.11
N ASP A 101 9.08 11.56 -7.54
CA ASP A 101 9.21 10.92 -6.22
C ASP A 101 9.85 9.51 -6.30
N LEU A 102 10.31 9.05 -7.47
CA LEU A 102 11.00 7.76 -7.61
C LEU A 102 12.35 7.71 -6.88
N ASP A 103 13.06 8.83 -6.84
CA ASP A 103 14.35 8.96 -6.13
C ASP A 103 14.17 9.36 -4.67
N ASN A 104 12.93 9.46 -4.18
CA ASN A 104 12.65 9.86 -2.82
C ASN A 104 13.21 8.81 -1.84
N PRO A 105 13.96 9.20 -0.79
CA PRO A 105 14.48 8.25 0.19
C PRO A 105 13.38 7.50 0.94
N HIS A 106 12.13 7.99 0.93
CA HIS A 106 10.97 7.33 1.52
C HIS A 106 10.09 6.60 0.50
N ALA A 107 10.54 6.50 -0.77
CA ALA A 107 9.87 5.71 -1.78
C ALA A 107 9.94 4.20 -1.46
N PRO A 108 9.07 3.38 -2.07
CA PRO A 108 9.09 1.93 -1.92
C PRO A 108 10.47 1.31 -2.19
N ARG A 109 10.71 0.17 -1.53
CA ARG A 109 11.87 -0.69 -1.75
C ARG A 109 11.39 -1.88 -2.57
N VAL A 110 12.02 -2.09 -3.72
CA VAL A 110 11.67 -3.19 -4.63
C VAL A 110 12.83 -4.16 -4.71
N PHE A 111 12.49 -5.44 -4.81
CA PHE A 111 13.43 -6.54 -4.88
C PHE A 111 13.09 -7.45 -6.05
N GLN A 112 14.11 -7.88 -6.78
CA GLN A 112 13.98 -8.89 -7.82
C GLN A 112 14.89 -10.05 -7.45
N LYS A 113 14.29 -11.24 -7.29
CA LYS A 113 15.01 -12.47 -6.90
C LYS A 113 15.86 -12.27 -5.63
N GLY A 114 15.27 -11.62 -4.62
CA GLY A 114 15.92 -11.31 -3.33
C GLY A 114 16.95 -10.16 -3.37
N ARG A 115 17.23 -9.57 -4.55
CA ARG A 115 18.16 -8.45 -4.68
C ARG A 115 17.41 -7.14 -4.80
N ARG A 116 17.81 -6.13 -4.03
CA ARG A 116 17.24 -4.80 -4.13
C ARG A 116 17.61 -4.17 -5.47
N ILE A 117 16.63 -3.61 -6.17
CA ILE A 117 16.79 -2.88 -7.42
C ILE A 117 16.36 -1.41 -7.24
N SER A 118 16.75 -0.54 -8.18
CA SER A 118 16.30 0.86 -8.15
C SER A 118 14.81 0.95 -8.49
N LEU A 119 14.12 1.95 -7.94
CA LEU A 119 12.67 2.10 -8.19
C LEU A 119 12.39 2.48 -9.65
N LEU A 120 13.29 3.23 -10.29
CA LEU A 120 13.22 3.55 -11.72
C LEU A 120 13.36 2.30 -12.58
N GLU A 121 14.31 1.42 -12.27
CA GLU A 121 14.47 0.14 -12.96
C GLU A 121 13.24 -0.76 -12.76
N ALA A 122 12.74 -0.85 -11.54
CA ALA A 122 11.51 -1.57 -11.24
C ALA A 122 10.32 -1.03 -12.04
N ALA A 123 10.15 0.30 -12.10
CA ALA A 123 9.09 0.93 -12.87
C ALA A 123 9.18 0.58 -14.36
N LYS A 124 10.38 0.62 -14.95
CA LYS A 124 10.60 0.24 -16.35
C LYS A 124 10.25 -1.22 -16.64
N MET A 125 10.50 -2.12 -15.69
CA MET A 125 10.22 -3.55 -15.88
C MET A 125 8.75 -3.91 -15.65
N HIS A 126 8.09 -3.27 -14.69
CA HIS A 126 6.82 -3.73 -14.14
C HIS A 126 5.63 -2.82 -14.48
N VAL A 127 5.86 -1.56 -14.85
CA VAL A 127 4.78 -0.58 -15.04
C VAL A 127 4.58 -0.30 -16.52
N THR A 128 3.46 -0.77 -17.05
CA THR A 128 2.99 -0.42 -18.40
C THR A 128 2.07 0.81 -18.35
N MET A 129 1.88 1.48 -19.48
CA MET A 129 0.96 2.61 -19.58
C MET A 129 -0.48 2.24 -19.20
N GLN A 130 -0.93 1.03 -19.54
CA GLN A 130 -2.26 0.53 -19.18
C GLN A 130 -2.41 0.37 -17.66
N LEU A 131 -1.37 -0.11 -16.97
CA LEU A 131 -1.39 -0.24 -15.52
C LEU A 131 -1.41 1.15 -14.84
N LEU A 132 -0.65 2.10 -15.38
CA LEU A 132 -0.61 3.47 -14.87
C LEU A 132 -1.97 4.19 -15.05
N GLU A 133 -2.61 4.02 -16.20
CA GLU A 133 -3.96 4.54 -16.45
C GLU A 133 -4.97 3.95 -15.46
N LYS A 134 -4.97 2.61 -15.32
CA LYS A 134 -5.84 1.91 -14.36
C LYS A 134 -5.62 2.35 -12.91
N ALA A 135 -4.36 2.54 -12.51
CA ALA A 135 -4.03 3.04 -11.17
C ALA A 135 -4.56 4.47 -10.97
N THR A 136 -4.40 5.34 -11.99
CA THR A 136 -4.88 6.72 -11.98
C THR A 136 -6.41 6.78 -11.86
N GLU A 137 -7.12 5.95 -12.63
CA GLU A 137 -8.58 5.86 -12.57
C GLU A 137 -9.07 5.41 -11.19
N TYR A 138 -8.45 4.37 -10.63
CA TYR A 138 -8.82 3.92 -9.30
C TYR A 138 -8.61 5.02 -8.25
N MET A 139 -7.47 5.73 -8.28
CA MET A 139 -7.25 6.80 -7.32
C MET A 139 -8.31 7.89 -7.42
N ARG A 140 -8.68 8.26 -8.65
CA ARG A 140 -9.77 9.21 -8.91
C ARG A 140 -11.09 8.71 -8.31
N ALA A 141 -11.41 7.43 -8.47
CA ALA A 141 -12.60 6.82 -7.89
C ALA A 141 -12.58 6.84 -6.36
N VAL A 142 -11.47 6.45 -5.72
CA VAL A 142 -11.32 6.47 -4.26
C VAL A 142 -11.42 7.90 -3.69
N GLU A 143 -10.84 8.88 -4.38
CA GLU A 143 -10.98 10.28 -3.98
C GLU A 143 -12.40 10.81 -4.13
N ALA A 144 -13.11 10.42 -5.20
CA ALA A 144 -14.51 10.79 -5.40
C ALA A 144 -15.40 10.21 -4.28
N ASP A 145 -15.20 8.95 -3.90
CA ASP A 145 -15.96 8.32 -2.81
C ASP A 145 -15.67 8.96 -1.45
N ARG A 146 -14.41 9.34 -1.18
CA ARG A 146 -14.05 10.08 0.05
C ARG A 146 -14.78 11.41 0.17
N ARG A 147 -15.08 12.08 -0.95
CA ARG A 147 -15.85 13.35 -0.95
C ARG A 147 -17.35 13.12 -0.76
N ARG A 148 -17.86 11.93 -1.07
CA ARG A 148 -19.29 11.59 -0.95
C ARG A 148 -19.70 11.25 0.47
N VAL A 149 -18.77 10.82 1.33
CA VAL A 149 -19.06 10.62 2.75
C VAL A 149 -19.38 11.98 3.36
N PRO A 150 -20.64 12.24 3.80
CA PRO A 150 -20.97 13.50 4.44
C PRO A 150 -20.05 13.68 5.64
N SER A 151 -19.45 14.88 5.75
CA SER A 151 -18.80 15.32 6.99
C SER A 151 -19.67 14.90 8.17
N ALA A 152 -19.09 14.30 9.21
CA ALA A 152 -19.82 13.91 10.42
C ALA A 152 -20.64 15.07 11.04
N SER A 153 -20.38 16.32 10.62
CA SER A 153 -21.20 17.50 10.94
C SER A 153 -22.60 17.52 10.28
N ALA A 154 -22.89 16.68 9.29
CA ALA A 154 -24.21 16.60 8.65
C ALA A 154 -25.23 15.81 9.50
N TYR A 155 -24.75 15.05 10.47
CA TYR A 155 -25.55 14.49 11.56
C TYR A 155 -25.41 15.40 12.79
N ALA A 156 -25.79 16.67 12.64
CA ALA A 156 -26.08 17.48 13.81
C ALA A 156 -27.23 16.80 14.54
N VAL A 157 -26.89 16.13 15.66
CA VAL A 157 -27.88 15.64 16.61
C VAL A 157 -28.71 16.85 17.02
N PRO A 158 -30.05 16.82 16.92
CA PRO A 158 -30.89 17.91 17.38
C PRO A 158 -30.46 18.29 18.79
N GLU A 159 -30.10 19.55 18.96
CA GLU A 159 -29.65 20.14 20.20
C GLU A 159 -30.74 19.89 21.25
N MET A 160 -30.51 18.88 22.10
CA MET A 160 -31.40 18.59 23.22
C MET A 160 -31.22 19.75 24.19
N GLN A 161 -32.18 20.69 24.18
CA GLN A 161 -32.19 21.88 25.05
C GLN A 161 -32.15 21.46 26.51
N THR A 162 -30.96 21.28 27.07
CA THR A 162 -30.77 21.27 28.51
C THR A 162 -30.79 22.71 28.99
N VAL A 163 -31.92 23.09 29.59
CA VAL A 163 -32.08 24.31 30.36
C VAL A 163 -31.06 24.28 31.51
N TYR A 164 -29.91 24.91 31.32
CA TYR A 164 -29.03 25.32 32.40
C TYR A 164 -28.72 26.80 32.23
N SER A 165 -29.35 27.59 33.09
CA SER A 165 -29.02 28.97 33.37
C SER A 165 -27.77 28.99 34.24
N GLU A 166 -26.70 29.65 33.83
CA GLU A 166 -26.16 30.82 34.54
C GLU A 166 -24.81 31.33 33.98
N LYS A 167 -24.76 32.66 33.90
CA LYS A 167 -23.68 33.62 34.14
C LYS A 167 -22.44 33.64 33.21
N ARG A 168 -22.36 34.80 32.56
CA ARG A 168 -21.28 35.36 31.74
C ARG A 168 -20.09 35.74 32.61
N ASP A 169 -18.89 35.56 32.08
CA ASP A 169 -17.77 36.46 32.31
C ASP A 169 -16.95 36.59 31.01
N ASP A 170 -16.71 37.84 30.63
CA ASP A 170 -16.05 38.29 29.41
C ASP A 170 -14.52 38.19 29.55
N SER A 171 -13.82 37.67 28.54
CA SER A 171 -12.42 38.01 28.28
C SER A 171 -12.01 37.71 26.83
N SER A 172 -11.55 38.77 26.17
CA SER A 172 -11.13 38.88 24.78
C SER A 172 -9.68 38.42 24.56
N GLY A 173 -9.39 37.80 23.41
CA GLY A 173 -8.02 37.44 23.02
C GLY A 173 -7.91 37.08 21.54
N SER A 174 -7.08 37.84 20.83
CA SER A 174 -7.11 38.07 19.38
C SER A 174 -6.58 36.95 18.49
N SER A 175 -7.16 36.86 17.30
CA SER A 175 -6.85 35.93 16.20
C SER A 175 -5.75 36.47 15.29
N SER A 176 -4.84 35.61 14.82
CA SER A 176 -3.94 35.92 13.69
C SER A 176 -3.89 34.73 12.74
N ARG A 177 -4.39 34.97 11.52
CA ARG A 177 -4.54 34.00 10.43
C ARG A 177 -3.23 33.79 9.67
N CYS A 178 -2.95 32.55 9.31
CA CYS A 178 -1.94 32.17 8.34
C CYS A 178 -2.60 31.97 6.96
N GLY A 179 -2.01 32.56 5.91
CA GLY A 179 -2.33 32.24 4.52
C GLY A 179 -1.02 31.98 3.77
N ARG A 180 -0.85 30.76 3.24
CA ARG A 180 0.18 30.50 2.23
C ARG A 180 -0.30 29.43 1.26
N ALA A 181 -0.63 29.87 0.06
CA ALA A 181 -0.87 29.04 -1.10
C ALA A 181 0.46 28.40 -1.55
N SER A 182 0.42 27.14 -1.96
CA SER A 182 1.51 26.49 -2.69
C SER A 182 0.98 26.02 -4.04
N ASN A 183 1.67 26.47 -5.08
CA ASN A 183 1.38 26.21 -6.48
C ASN A 183 1.76 24.76 -6.82
N GLY A 184 0.82 24.02 -7.43
CA GLY A 184 1.10 22.74 -8.05
C GLY A 184 1.81 22.96 -9.38
N ALA A 185 3.03 22.44 -9.51
CA ALA A 185 3.69 22.29 -10.79
C ALA A 185 3.19 20.99 -11.42
N GLU A 186 2.33 21.10 -12.44
CA GLU A 186 2.06 20.02 -13.38
C GLU A 186 3.35 19.76 -14.17
N THR A 187 3.91 18.56 -14.01
CA THR A 187 4.99 18.07 -14.87
C THR A 187 4.37 17.17 -15.92
N ASP A 188 4.67 17.49 -17.17
CA ASP A 188 4.07 16.98 -18.39
C ASP A 188 4.43 15.50 -18.59
N LEU A 189 3.40 14.64 -18.63
CA LEU A 189 3.48 13.18 -18.80
C LEU A 189 3.90 12.74 -20.21
N SER A 190 4.02 13.68 -21.16
CA SER A 190 4.24 13.38 -22.58
C SER A 190 5.68 12.95 -22.92
N ASP A 191 6.68 13.35 -22.12
CA ASP A 191 8.10 13.11 -22.41
C ASP A 191 8.53 11.64 -22.18
N TRP A 192 7.71 10.86 -21.48
CA TRP A 192 8.01 9.45 -21.19
C TRP A 192 7.61 8.50 -22.32
N SER A 193 6.62 8.88 -23.14
CA SER A 193 6.15 8.08 -24.30
C SER A 193 7.28 7.84 -25.30
N SER A 194 8.13 8.85 -25.53
CA SER A 194 9.26 8.78 -26.46
C SER A 194 10.40 7.86 -25.97
N SER A 195 10.47 7.56 -24.67
CA SER A 195 11.52 6.70 -24.10
C SER A 195 11.13 5.22 -24.02
N MET A 196 9.83 4.90 -24.03
CA MET A 196 9.33 3.50 -24.02
C MET A 196 9.20 2.85 -25.41
N GLN A 197 9.23 3.63 -26.50
CA GLN A 197 9.05 3.12 -27.86
C GLN A 197 10.23 2.30 -28.44
N MET A 198 11.28 2.03 -27.66
CA MET A 198 12.46 1.27 -28.12
C MET A 198 12.56 -0.18 -27.61
N ALA A 199 11.54 -0.70 -26.91
CA ALA A 199 11.49 -2.10 -26.49
C ALA A 199 10.64 -2.94 -27.47
N GLY A 200 11.08 -3.02 -28.72
CA GLY A 200 10.48 -3.85 -29.76
C GLY A 200 11.12 -5.25 -29.81
N ASP A 201 10.24 -6.25 -29.71
CA ASP A 201 10.26 -7.49 -30.49
C ASP A 201 11.37 -8.53 -30.21
N GLN A 202 11.07 -9.47 -29.30
CA GLN A 202 11.49 -10.86 -29.45
C GLN A 202 10.31 -11.80 -29.24
N ARG A 203 9.74 -12.26 -30.36
CA ARG A 203 8.84 -13.42 -30.40
C ARG A 203 9.64 -14.72 -30.40
N SER A 204 8.98 -15.73 -29.83
CA SER A 204 9.08 -17.16 -30.15
C SER A 204 10.15 -17.98 -29.40
N LEU A 205 9.70 -18.83 -28.48
CA LEU A 205 9.58 -20.29 -28.67
C LEU A 205 9.10 -20.95 -27.35
N PHE A 206 8.58 -22.18 -27.45
CA PHE A 206 8.00 -23.04 -26.40
C PHE A 206 6.53 -22.74 -26.04
N GLY A 207 5.59 -23.67 -26.01
CA GLY A 207 5.58 -25.14 -26.04
C GLY A 207 4.30 -25.56 -25.29
N ARG A 208 3.49 -26.46 -25.86
CA ARG A 208 2.14 -26.82 -25.35
C ARG A 208 2.18 -27.51 -23.96
N PRO A 209 1.07 -27.45 -23.18
CA PRO A 209 1.02 -27.89 -21.79
C PRO A 209 0.75 -29.40 -21.63
N HIS A 210 1.34 -29.98 -20.58
CA HIS A 210 1.04 -31.31 -20.03
C HIS A 210 0.02 -31.18 -18.88
N GLN A 211 -1.13 -31.87 -18.97
CA GLN A 211 -1.88 -32.40 -17.80
C GLN A 211 -1.16 -33.67 -17.29
N PRO A 212 -1.39 -34.25 -16.09
CA PRO A 212 -2.58 -34.28 -15.18
C PRO A 212 -2.15 -34.33 -13.67
N PRO A 213 -2.79 -34.99 -12.65
CA PRO A 213 -4.13 -35.59 -12.47
C PRO A 213 -4.87 -35.15 -11.18
N ASP A 214 -5.94 -35.88 -10.89
CA ASP A 214 -7.10 -35.63 -10.04
C ASP A 214 -6.91 -35.32 -8.54
N ARG A 215 -7.91 -34.57 -8.06
CA ARG A 215 -8.14 -34.14 -6.68
C ARG A 215 -8.50 -35.32 -5.76
N VAL A 216 -7.85 -35.37 -4.60
CA VAL A 216 -8.33 -36.10 -3.43
C VAL A 216 -9.00 -35.10 -2.48
N ASN A 217 -10.29 -35.31 -2.19
CA ASN A 217 -11.06 -34.51 -1.24
C ASN A 217 -10.66 -34.87 0.20
N ALA A 218 -10.25 -33.88 0.98
CA ALA A 218 -10.20 -33.96 2.43
C ALA A 218 -11.17 -32.91 3.00
N GLU A 219 -12.29 -33.39 3.54
CA GLU A 219 -13.23 -32.57 4.30
C GLU A 219 -12.62 -32.25 5.66
N GLY A 220 -12.40 -30.97 5.91
CA GLY A 220 -12.01 -30.43 7.21
C GLY A 220 -12.64 -29.07 7.37
N SER A 221 -13.49 -28.92 8.39
CA SER A 221 -14.17 -27.67 8.72
C SER A 221 -13.15 -26.62 9.21
N GLY A 222 -12.57 -25.88 8.28
CA GLY A 222 -11.83 -24.65 8.53
C GLY A 222 -12.45 -23.58 7.64
N SER A 223 -12.58 -22.36 8.16
CA SER A 223 -12.98 -21.19 7.37
C SER A 223 -12.17 -21.15 6.07
N GLN A 224 -12.79 -21.52 4.95
CA GLN A 224 -12.11 -21.54 3.67
C GLN A 224 -11.88 -20.10 3.23
N VAL A 225 -10.64 -19.64 3.41
CA VAL A 225 -10.16 -18.45 2.71
C VAL A 225 -10.15 -18.80 1.23
N LEU A 226 -11.07 -18.22 0.47
CA LEU A 226 -11.19 -18.49 -0.95
C LEU A 226 -10.08 -17.70 -1.66
N CYS A 227 -9.04 -18.39 -2.11
CA CYS A 227 -7.98 -17.79 -2.91
C CYS A 227 -8.21 -18.07 -4.41
N LYS A 228 -8.05 -17.05 -5.25
CA LYS A 228 -8.02 -17.21 -6.71
C LYS A 228 -6.66 -16.80 -7.24
N GLU A 229 -5.96 -17.76 -7.81
CA GLU A 229 -4.71 -17.53 -8.54
C GLU A 229 -5.03 -16.88 -9.90
N ARG A 230 -4.31 -15.80 -10.21
CA ARG A 230 -4.40 -15.11 -11.49
C ARG A 230 -3.44 -15.75 -12.51
N PRO A 231 -3.65 -15.53 -13.81
CA PRO A 231 -2.79 -16.06 -14.86
C PRO A 231 -1.32 -15.58 -14.79
N ASP A 232 -1.05 -14.49 -14.07
CA ASP A 232 0.29 -13.95 -13.82
C ASP A 232 0.98 -14.56 -12.58
N GLY A 233 0.33 -15.53 -11.92
CA GLY A 233 0.81 -16.16 -10.69
C GLY A 233 0.52 -15.37 -9.40
N SER A 234 -0.12 -14.20 -9.49
CA SER A 234 -0.52 -13.43 -8.31
C SER A 234 -1.84 -13.95 -7.74
N ILE A 235 -1.99 -13.99 -6.41
CA ILE A 235 -3.18 -14.54 -5.76
C ILE A 235 -4.02 -13.40 -5.16
N VAL A 236 -5.32 -13.44 -5.42
CA VAL A 236 -6.32 -12.57 -4.77
C VAL A 236 -7.04 -13.39 -3.71
N PHE A 237 -6.98 -12.93 -2.46
CA PHE A 237 -7.78 -13.49 -1.37
C PHE A 237 -9.16 -12.85 -1.37
N PHE A 238 -10.18 -13.66 -1.10
CA PHE A 238 -11.49 -13.24 -0.66
C PHE A 238 -11.61 -13.71 0.79
N LEU A 239 -11.65 -12.75 1.72
CA LEU A 239 -11.97 -12.98 3.14
C LEU A 239 -13.48 -12.95 3.32
#